data_AF-T1BC89-F1
#
_entry.id   AF-T1BC89-F1
#
_cell.length_a   1.000
_cell.length_b   1.000
_cell.length_c   1.000
_cell.angle_alpha   90.00
_cell.angle_beta   90.00
_cell.angle_gamma   90.00
#
_symmetry.space_group_name_H-M   'P 1'
#
loop_
_entity.id
_entity.type
_entity.pdbx_description
1 polymer ?
#
loop_
_entity_poly.entity_id
_entity_poly.type
_entity_poly.pdbx_seq_one_letter_code
_entity_poly.pdbx_strand_id
1 'polypeptide(L)'
;MPITVLDVEPPEPGVPQEIEPGLYWIRMPLALALNHVNLWLIHDGKMLSIIDTGMDTEATRAAWSTLLEGRFAGVPVRRIIATHLHPDHVGLAHWLCERCQAPLVMTLGEYLSARLIQGRVAPADPASIRSFYGEHGGGKRELDALEGRARFYVETVPDLPLAFERLEEGQRIRMGGLWEIWIGGGHSPEHAAFWSLERNVFIGGDLLLPRISSNISVFSLEPVGDPLAAYLRTLRRLRDLPDGALVLPSHGRPFRGARFRVAELLVHHGERLERLLEALSGVSRTAAELIPVLFERKLDRHEIGFAFGETLAHLNRLWLSGSIERVVEPGRIRFRAPVTTLEERQRAAQLALEQSGTAEC
;
A
#
# COMPACT_ATOMS: atom_id res chain seq x y z
N MET A 1 5.96 -17.90 -15.47
CA MET A 1 6.46 -17.12 -16.63
C MET A 1 6.86 -15.74 -16.14
N PRO A 2 7.91 -15.11 -16.69
CA PRO A 2 8.26 -13.73 -16.37
C PRO A 2 7.09 -12.77 -16.62
N ILE A 3 7.17 -11.58 -16.01
CA ILE A 3 6.17 -10.53 -16.22
C ILE A 3 6.11 -10.15 -17.70
N THR A 4 4.90 -10.07 -18.25
CA THR A 4 4.64 -9.50 -19.57
C THR A 4 3.76 -8.28 -19.41
N VAL A 5 4.31 -7.09 -19.69
CA VAL A 5 3.54 -5.83 -19.67
C VAL A 5 2.59 -5.77 -20.85
N LEU A 6 1.41 -5.19 -20.64
CA LEU A 6 0.44 -4.96 -21.69
C LEU A 6 1.02 -3.99 -22.72
N ASP A 7 0.98 -4.37 -24.00
CA ASP A 7 1.52 -3.58 -25.11
C ASP A 7 0.56 -2.47 -25.55
N VAL A 8 0.25 -1.58 -24.60
CA VAL A 8 -0.58 -0.39 -24.78
C VAL A 8 0.16 0.79 -24.14
N GLU A 9 0.25 1.90 -24.87
CA GLU A 9 0.88 3.12 -24.36
C GLU A 9 0.14 3.65 -23.14
N PRO A 10 0.85 4.14 -22.10
CA PRO A 10 0.20 4.79 -20.98
C PRO A 10 -0.64 6.00 -21.42
N PRO A 11 -1.88 6.14 -20.94
CA PRO A 11 -2.69 7.30 -21.26
C PRO A 11 -2.07 8.58 -20.68
N GLU A 12 -2.19 9.67 -21.43
CA GLU A 12 -1.92 11.02 -20.93
C GLU A 12 -2.98 11.45 -19.90
N PRO A 13 -2.66 12.36 -18.97
CA PRO A 13 -3.63 12.90 -18.02
C PRO A 13 -4.89 13.44 -18.73
N GLY A 14 -6.06 13.00 -18.28
CA GLY A 14 -7.36 13.40 -18.84
C GLY A 14 -7.79 12.62 -20.10
N VAL A 15 -6.97 11.66 -20.58
CA VAL A 15 -7.29 10.81 -21.71
C VAL A 15 -7.53 9.37 -21.22
N PRO A 16 -8.71 8.76 -21.44
CA PRO A 16 -8.95 7.38 -21.06
C PRO A 16 -8.43 6.42 -22.12
N GLN A 17 -7.83 5.30 -21.69
CA GLN A 17 -7.47 4.19 -22.57
C GLN A 17 -8.34 2.96 -22.26
N GLU A 18 -9.15 2.50 -23.20
CA GLU A 18 -9.91 1.26 -23.03
C GLU A 18 -8.95 0.07 -23.15
N ILE A 19 -8.89 -0.77 -22.11
CA ILE A 19 -7.98 -1.93 -22.06
C ILE A 19 -8.74 -3.26 -22.13
N GLU A 20 -10.02 -3.24 -21.77
CA GLU A 20 -10.98 -4.34 -21.89
C GLU A 20 -12.36 -3.70 -22.14
N PRO A 21 -13.34 -4.40 -22.75
CA PRO A 21 -14.66 -3.84 -23.01
C PRO A 21 -15.31 -3.22 -21.76
N GLY A 22 -15.51 -1.90 -21.81
CA GLY A 22 -16.08 -1.10 -20.73
C GLY A 22 -15.17 -0.86 -19.53
N LEU A 23 -13.88 -1.20 -19.60
CA LEU A 23 -12.88 -0.97 -18.55
C LEU A 23 -11.76 -0.08 -19.10
N TYR A 24 -11.61 1.10 -18.49
CA TYR A 24 -10.69 2.13 -18.92
C TYR A 24 -9.58 2.34 -17.88
N TRP A 25 -8.36 2.42 -18.39
CA TRP A 25 -7.19 2.89 -17.69
C TRP A 25 -7.14 4.42 -17.75
N ILE A 26 -7.05 5.04 -16.57
CA ILE A 26 -6.75 6.47 -16.39
C ILE A 26 -5.41 6.59 -15.68
N ARG A 27 -4.62 7.61 -16.00
CA ARG A 27 -3.33 7.86 -15.34
C ARG A 27 -3.25 9.32 -14.91
N MET A 28 -3.12 9.54 -13.61
CA MET A 28 -3.04 10.86 -13.01
C MET A 28 -1.60 11.22 -12.63
N PRO A 29 -1.18 12.49 -12.79
CA PRO A 29 0.17 12.92 -12.44
C PRO A 29 0.34 13.00 -10.92
N LEU A 30 1.55 12.71 -10.45
CA LEU A 30 1.98 12.95 -9.08
C LEU A 30 3.25 13.80 -9.09
N ALA A 31 3.31 14.85 -8.26
CA ALA A 31 4.49 15.70 -8.10
C ALA A 31 5.54 15.07 -7.15
N LEU A 32 5.77 13.76 -7.29
CA LEU A 32 6.65 12.94 -6.47
C LEU A 32 7.62 12.14 -7.35
N ALA A 33 8.61 11.46 -6.74
CA ALA A 33 9.51 10.56 -7.47
C ALA A 33 8.73 9.43 -8.17
N LEU A 34 7.70 8.90 -7.50
CA LEU A 34 6.65 8.11 -8.13
C LEU A 34 5.67 9.08 -8.81
N ASN A 35 5.85 9.28 -10.10
CA ASN A 35 5.29 10.45 -10.81
C ASN A 35 3.86 10.26 -11.36
N HIS A 36 3.20 9.14 -11.05
CA HIS A 36 1.85 8.85 -11.52
C HIS A 36 1.14 7.84 -10.64
N VAL A 37 -0.18 7.84 -10.70
CA VAL A 37 -1.06 6.79 -10.20
C VAL A 37 -2.06 6.38 -11.29
N ASN A 38 -2.34 5.09 -11.40
CA ASN A 38 -3.31 4.52 -12.32
C ASN A 38 -4.65 4.36 -11.59
N LEU A 39 -5.71 4.83 -12.23
CA LEU A 39 -7.09 4.74 -11.76
C LEU A 39 -7.91 3.96 -12.79
N TRP A 40 -9.06 3.43 -12.37
CA TRP A 40 -9.87 2.57 -13.23
C TRP A 40 -11.31 3.08 -13.31
N LEU A 41 -11.83 3.20 -14.53
CA LEU A 41 -13.24 3.47 -14.78
C LEU A 41 -13.89 2.25 -15.41
N ILE A 42 -15.01 1.81 -14.86
CA ILE A 42 -15.75 0.65 -15.35
C ILE A 42 -17.19 1.05 -15.66
N HIS A 43 -17.67 0.74 -16.87
CA HIS A 43 -19.08 0.83 -17.20
C HIS A 43 -19.87 -0.23 -16.41
N ASP A 44 -20.73 0.24 -15.51
CA ASP A 44 -21.66 -0.57 -14.72
C ASP A 44 -23.09 -0.34 -15.25
N GLY A 45 -23.41 -1.01 -16.36
CA GLY A 45 -24.61 -0.73 -17.14
C GLY A 45 -24.53 0.63 -17.81
N LYS A 46 -25.47 1.53 -17.49
CA LYS A 46 -25.48 2.93 -18.00
C LYS A 46 -24.73 3.91 -17.10
N MET A 47 -24.14 3.43 -16.02
CA MET A 47 -23.39 4.22 -15.04
C MET A 47 -21.89 3.90 -15.11
N LEU A 48 -21.08 4.70 -14.42
CA LEU A 48 -19.67 4.43 -14.16
C LEU A 48 -19.45 4.02 -12.70
N SER A 49 -18.54 3.08 -12.48
CA SER A 49 -17.86 2.91 -11.19
C SER A 49 -16.43 3.40 -11.33
N ILE A 50 -15.98 4.22 -10.38
CA ILE A 50 -14.61 4.76 -10.32
C ILE A 50 -13.83 4.00 -9.25
N ILE A 51 -12.62 3.56 -9.54
CA ILE A 51 -11.69 2.96 -8.57
C ILE A 51 -10.44 3.85 -8.48
N ASP A 52 -10.19 4.32 -7.25
CA ASP A 52 -9.21 5.33 -6.85
C ASP A 52 -9.45 6.70 -7.50
N THR A 53 -8.92 7.75 -6.86
CA THR A 53 -9.30 9.14 -7.19
C THR A 53 -8.13 10.03 -7.56
N GLY A 54 -6.90 9.60 -7.33
CA GLY A 54 -5.76 10.51 -7.42
C GLY A 54 -5.66 11.41 -6.20
N MET A 55 -4.53 12.11 -6.14
CA MET A 55 -4.19 13.12 -5.15
C MET A 55 -4.97 14.41 -5.40
N ASP A 56 -5.37 15.13 -4.34
CA ASP A 56 -5.99 16.43 -4.50
C ASP A 56 -4.98 17.50 -4.95
N THR A 57 -4.91 17.70 -6.26
CA THR A 57 -4.09 18.73 -6.90
C THR A 57 -4.87 19.39 -8.04
N GLU A 58 -4.47 20.59 -8.43
CA GLU A 58 -5.06 21.29 -9.58
C GLU A 58 -4.96 20.46 -10.87
N ALA A 59 -3.81 19.82 -11.12
CA ALA A 59 -3.59 18.98 -12.29
C ALA A 59 -4.52 17.76 -12.31
N THR A 60 -4.69 17.09 -11.16
CA THR A 60 -5.57 15.92 -11.05
C THR A 60 -7.05 16.32 -11.18
N ARG A 61 -7.47 17.44 -10.58
CA ARG A 61 -8.83 17.99 -10.75
C ARG A 61 -9.11 18.35 -12.21
N ALA A 62 -8.16 18.99 -12.89
CA ALA A 62 -8.29 19.34 -14.31
C ALA A 62 -8.44 18.09 -15.19
N ALA A 63 -7.61 17.07 -14.95
CA ALA A 63 -7.70 15.79 -15.65
C ALA A 63 -9.07 15.11 -15.43
N TRP A 64 -9.60 15.11 -14.21
CA TRP A 64 -10.95 14.61 -13.93
C TRP A 64 -12.04 15.41 -14.63
N SER A 65 -11.96 16.75 -14.64
CA SER A 65 -12.90 17.59 -15.38
C SER A 65 -12.91 17.23 -16.86
N THR A 66 -11.75 17.10 -17.50
CA THR A 66 -11.64 16.70 -18.91
C THR A 66 -12.32 15.35 -19.18
N LEU A 67 -12.15 14.37 -18.28
CA LEU A 67 -12.78 13.06 -18.44
C LEU A 67 -14.31 13.13 -18.32
N LEU A 68 -14.81 13.78 -17.27
CA LEU A 68 -16.23 13.83 -16.92
C LEU A 68 -17.05 14.81 -17.78
N GLU A 69 -16.41 15.84 -18.33
CA GLU A 69 -17.02 16.80 -19.26
C GLU A 69 -16.79 16.44 -20.73
N GLY A 70 -15.82 15.56 -21.00
CA GLY A 70 -15.49 15.06 -22.33
C GLY A 70 -16.09 13.68 -22.59
N ARG A 71 -15.22 12.65 -22.59
CA ARG A 71 -15.58 11.28 -23.01
C ARG A 71 -16.74 10.67 -22.22
N PHE A 72 -16.89 11.06 -20.96
CA PHE A 72 -17.91 10.54 -20.04
C PHE A 72 -19.00 11.56 -19.70
N ALA A 73 -19.14 12.62 -20.50
CA ALA A 73 -20.19 13.62 -20.34
C ALA A 73 -21.58 12.99 -20.27
N GLY A 74 -22.34 13.37 -19.24
CA GLY A 74 -23.71 12.90 -19.03
C GLY A 74 -23.84 11.45 -18.54
N VAL A 75 -22.73 10.74 -18.30
CA VAL A 75 -22.77 9.38 -17.75
C VAL A 75 -22.79 9.45 -16.22
N PRO A 76 -23.87 9.00 -15.55
CA PRO A 76 -23.94 9.05 -14.08
C PRO A 76 -22.90 8.13 -13.43
N VAL A 77 -22.33 8.57 -12.31
CA VAL A 77 -21.43 7.75 -11.49
C VAL A 77 -22.26 7.03 -10.43
N ARG A 78 -22.13 5.70 -10.37
CA ARG A 78 -22.81 4.87 -9.39
C ARG A 78 -22.13 4.92 -8.03
N ARG A 79 -20.80 4.94 -8.03
CA ARG A 79 -19.96 4.84 -6.83
C ARG A 79 -18.53 5.26 -7.12
N ILE A 80 -17.86 5.74 -6.08
CA ILE A 80 -16.41 6.01 -6.07
C ILE A 80 -15.80 5.09 -5.04
N ILE A 81 -14.90 4.23 -5.48
CA ILE A 81 -14.24 3.23 -4.64
C ILE A 81 -12.83 3.71 -4.37
N ALA A 82 -12.40 3.71 -3.11
CA ALA A 82 -11.00 3.88 -2.75
C ALA A 82 -10.45 2.53 -2.30
N THR A 83 -9.36 2.08 -2.92
CA THR A 83 -8.68 0.83 -2.55
C THR A 83 -8.12 0.91 -1.14
N HIS A 84 -7.52 2.05 -0.78
CA HIS A 84 -6.94 2.31 0.53
C HIS A 84 -6.73 3.81 0.79
N LEU A 85 -6.24 4.13 1.99
CA LEU A 85 -6.18 5.49 2.54
C LEU A 85 -5.09 6.40 1.97
N HIS A 86 -4.15 5.91 1.15
CA HIS A 86 -3.03 6.76 0.72
C HIS A 86 -3.51 7.91 -0.18
N PRO A 87 -2.86 9.09 -0.13
CA PRO A 87 -3.39 10.31 -0.71
C PRO A 87 -3.67 10.25 -2.21
N ASP A 88 -2.87 9.51 -2.95
CA ASP A 88 -3.02 9.30 -4.39
C ASP A 88 -4.17 8.33 -4.76
N HIS A 89 -4.82 7.71 -3.77
CA HIS A 89 -5.96 6.82 -3.98
C HIS A 89 -7.26 7.43 -3.47
N VAL A 90 -7.22 8.11 -2.32
CA VAL A 90 -8.41 8.68 -1.65
C VAL A 90 -8.51 10.20 -1.70
N GLY A 91 -7.46 10.91 -2.15
CA GLY A 91 -7.35 12.36 -2.00
C GLY A 91 -8.50 13.17 -2.58
N LEU A 92 -8.98 12.79 -3.77
CA LEU A 92 -10.14 13.41 -4.43
C LEU A 92 -11.47 12.70 -4.18
N ALA A 93 -11.54 11.75 -3.25
CA ALA A 93 -12.78 11.05 -2.94
C ALA A 93 -13.91 12.00 -2.54
N HIS A 94 -13.64 12.98 -1.67
CA HIS A 94 -14.65 13.98 -1.27
C HIS A 94 -15.17 14.76 -2.47
N TRP A 95 -14.26 15.30 -3.28
CA TRP A 95 -14.58 16.17 -4.40
C TRP A 95 -15.34 15.42 -5.49
N LEU A 96 -14.94 14.18 -5.81
CA LEU A 96 -15.66 13.35 -6.76
C LEU A 96 -17.05 12.96 -6.23
N CYS A 97 -17.19 12.63 -4.94
CA CYS A 97 -18.47 12.25 -4.36
C CYS A 97 -19.47 13.41 -4.41
N GLU A 98 -19.03 14.62 -4.05
CA GLU A 98 -19.84 15.84 -4.15
C GLU A 98 -20.17 16.17 -5.59
N ARG A 99 -19.19 16.15 -6.49
CA ARG A 99 -19.40 16.51 -7.89
C ARG A 99 -20.34 15.54 -8.61
N CYS A 100 -20.22 14.25 -8.34
CA CYS A 100 -20.96 13.21 -9.04
C CYS A 100 -22.22 12.75 -8.31
N GLN A 101 -22.44 13.23 -7.07
CA GLN A 101 -23.53 12.80 -6.18
C GLN A 101 -23.55 11.26 -5.99
N ALA A 102 -22.36 10.68 -5.81
CA ALA A 102 -22.14 9.25 -5.67
C ALA A 102 -21.52 8.92 -4.31
N PRO A 103 -21.86 7.77 -3.70
CA PRO A 103 -21.28 7.37 -2.41
C PRO A 103 -19.81 6.97 -2.56
N LEU A 104 -19.05 7.22 -1.49
CA LEU A 104 -17.75 6.57 -1.27
C LEU A 104 -17.98 5.13 -0.86
N VAL A 105 -17.17 4.24 -1.42
CA VAL A 105 -17.15 2.81 -1.13
C VAL A 105 -15.72 2.45 -0.71
N MET A 106 -15.56 1.93 0.50
CA MET A 106 -14.24 1.71 1.10
C MET A 106 -14.32 0.64 2.18
N THR A 107 -13.19 0.02 2.53
CA THR A 107 -13.10 -0.84 3.71
C THR A 107 -13.09 -0.02 5.00
N LEU A 108 -13.47 -0.62 6.13
CA LEU A 108 -13.67 0.08 7.39
C LEU A 108 -12.34 0.61 7.96
N GLY A 109 -11.31 -0.24 7.97
CA GLY A 109 -9.98 0.08 8.48
C GLY A 109 -9.32 1.20 7.69
N GLU A 110 -9.50 1.22 6.37
CA GLU A 110 -8.97 2.28 5.52
C GLU A 110 -9.71 3.60 5.75
N TYR A 111 -11.05 3.58 5.77
CA TYR A 111 -11.86 4.78 6.00
C TYR A 111 -11.56 5.41 7.37
N LEU A 112 -11.60 4.62 8.46
CA LEU A 112 -11.36 5.14 9.79
C LEU A 112 -9.92 5.64 9.98
N SER A 113 -8.94 4.95 9.40
CA SER A 113 -7.55 5.40 9.45
C SER A 113 -7.34 6.70 8.69
N ALA A 114 -7.95 6.84 7.49
CA ALA A 114 -7.93 8.08 6.72
C ALA A 114 -8.53 9.25 7.53
N ARG A 115 -9.68 9.04 8.19
CA ARG A 115 -10.34 10.04 9.05
C ARG A 115 -9.47 10.43 10.25
N LEU A 116 -8.78 9.47 10.89
CA LEU A 116 -7.88 9.74 12.01
C LEU A 116 -6.67 10.58 11.58
N ILE A 117 -6.06 10.24 10.45
CA ILE A 117 -4.89 10.98 9.92
C ILE A 117 -5.32 12.38 9.47
N GLN A 118 -6.42 12.50 8.72
CA GLN A 118 -6.95 13.79 8.25
C GLN A 118 -7.30 14.70 9.44
N GLY A 119 -7.95 14.15 10.47
CA GLY A 119 -8.30 14.85 11.70
C GLY A 119 -7.12 15.13 12.63
N ARG A 120 -5.91 14.63 12.31
CA ARG A 120 -4.70 14.69 13.16
C ARG A 120 -4.98 14.24 14.59
N VAL A 121 -5.73 13.15 14.73
CA VAL A 121 -6.12 12.58 16.02
C VAL A 121 -5.00 11.69 16.54
N ALA A 122 -4.66 11.79 17.83
CA ALA A 122 -3.69 10.89 18.44
C ALA A 122 -4.11 9.42 18.29
N PRO A 123 -3.20 8.48 17.98
CA PRO A 123 -1.74 8.64 17.88
C PRO A 123 -1.21 8.97 16.47
N ALA A 124 -2.05 9.44 15.54
CA ALA A 124 -1.66 9.88 14.20
C ALA A 124 -1.26 11.37 14.12
N ASP A 125 -1.27 12.08 15.25
CA ASP A 125 -0.87 13.48 15.34
C ASP A 125 0.67 13.65 15.30
N PRO A 126 1.19 14.85 14.98
CA PRO A 126 2.62 15.09 14.89
C PRO A 126 3.42 14.77 16.17
N ALA A 127 2.86 14.98 17.36
CA ALA A 127 3.57 14.72 18.61
C ALA A 127 3.72 13.22 18.86
N SER A 128 2.67 12.43 18.62
CA SER A 128 2.72 10.97 18.71
C SER A 128 3.69 10.36 17.69
N ILE A 129 3.67 10.85 16.45
CA ILE A 129 4.64 10.45 15.40
C ILE A 129 6.07 10.77 15.87
N ARG A 130 6.31 12.01 16.34
CA ARG A 130 7.64 12.43 16.80
C ARG A 130 8.14 11.59 17.97
N SER A 131 7.27 11.29 18.94
CA SER A 131 7.61 10.44 20.09
C SER A 131 7.99 9.03 19.63
N PHE A 132 7.12 8.40 18.83
CA PHE A 132 7.30 7.03 18.37
C PHE A 132 8.60 6.83 17.58
N TYR A 133 8.85 7.64 16.56
CA TYR A 133 10.09 7.50 15.77
C TYR A 133 11.32 8.01 16.54
N GLY A 134 11.15 8.93 17.49
CA GLY A 134 12.20 9.37 18.40
C GLY A 134 12.71 8.24 19.29
N GLU A 135 11.80 7.47 19.89
CA GLU A 135 12.14 6.26 20.67
C GLU A 135 12.92 5.24 19.82
N HIS A 136 12.62 5.15 18.52
CA HIS A 136 13.31 4.25 17.59
C HIS A 136 14.61 4.83 16.98
N GLY A 137 15.16 5.88 17.57
CA GLY A 137 16.47 6.43 17.20
C GLY A 137 16.42 7.60 16.20
N GLY A 138 15.22 8.07 15.82
CA GLY A 138 15.08 9.17 14.87
C GLY A 138 15.75 10.46 15.34
N GLY A 139 16.64 10.99 14.51
CA GLY A 139 17.26 12.29 14.71
C GLY A 139 16.37 13.41 14.14
N LYS A 140 16.84 14.66 14.25
CA LYS A 140 16.10 15.83 13.77
C LYS A 140 15.66 15.68 12.30
N ARG A 141 16.55 15.18 11.45
CA ARG A 141 16.29 15.00 10.01
C ARG A 141 15.11 14.04 9.76
N GLU A 142 15.10 12.89 10.44
CA GLU A 142 14.06 11.87 10.30
C GLU A 142 12.72 12.40 10.83
N LEU A 143 12.73 13.03 12.00
CA LEU A 143 11.52 13.55 12.64
C LEU A 143 10.90 14.71 11.83
N ASP A 144 11.71 15.62 11.31
CA ASP A 144 11.24 16.73 10.46
C ASP A 144 10.71 16.23 9.10
N ALA A 145 11.21 15.08 8.60
CA ALA A 145 10.66 14.42 7.41
C ALA A 145 9.27 13.82 7.67
N LEU A 146 9.09 13.12 8.79
CA LEU A 146 7.83 12.48 9.18
C LEU A 146 6.71 13.50 9.44
N GLU A 147 7.02 14.62 10.10
CA GLU A 147 6.06 15.73 10.25
C GLU A 147 5.67 16.35 8.90
N GLY A 148 6.61 16.43 7.97
CA GLY A 148 6.35 16.85 6.59
C GLY A 148 5.30 15.96 5.92
N ARG A 149 5.41 14.63 6.10
CA ARG A 149 4.46 13.65 5.56
C ARG A 149 3.06 13.79 6.15
N ALA A 150 2.94 14.01 7.46
CA ALA A 150 1.63 14.22 8.10
C ALA A 150 0.93 15.50 7.57
N ARG A 151 1.71 16.56 7.33
CA ARG A 151 1.20 17.79 6.69
C ARG A 151 0.79 17.53 5.25
N PHE A 152 1.65 16.87 4.48
CA PHE A 152 1.41 16.51 3.08
C PHE A 152 0.11 15.73 2.92
N TYR A 153 -0.17 14.77 3.82
CA TYR A 153 -1.43 14.01 3.80
C TYR A 153 -2.65 14.92 3.90
N VAL A 154 -2.68 15.85 4.86
CA VAL A 154 -3.83 16.77 5.03
C VAL A 154 -3.97 17.76 3.88
N GLU A 155 -2.86 18.17 3.26
CA GLU A 155 -2.88 19.06 2.09
C GLU A 155 -3.44 18.36 0.84
N THR A 156 -3.25 17.03 0.74
CA THR A 156 -3.59 16.23 -0.44
C THR A 156 -4.82 15.33 -0.26
N VAL A 157 -5.35 15.27 0.97
CA VAL A 157 -6.62 14.67 1.39
C VAL A 157 -7.31 15.70 2.29
N PRO A 158 -7.78 16.84 1.75
CA PRO A 158 -8.29 17.95 2.56
C PRO A 158 -9.58 17.59 3.29
N ASP A 159 -10.39 16.70 2.71
CA ASP A 159 -11.62 16.21 3.32
C ASP A 159 -11.90 14.77 2.86
N LEU A 160 -12.84 14.13 3.55
CA LEU A 160 -13.36 12.80 3.25
C LEU A 160 -14.89 12.83 3.37
N PRO A 161 -15.62 12.09 2.52
CA PRO A 161 -17.06 11.89 2.70
C PRO A 161 -17.41 11.46 4.14
N LEU A 162 -18.49 12.02 4.70
CA LEU A 162 -18.91 11.76 6.08
C LEU A 162 -19.54 10.37 6.28
N ALA A 163 -19.91 9.71 5.20
CA ALA A 163 -20.43 8.35 5.18
C ALA A 163 -19.77 7.58 4.04
N PHE A 164 -19.71 6.26 4.20
CA PHE A 164 -19.19 5.34 3.19
C PHE A 164 -20.02 4.06 3.18
N GLU A 165 -20.05 3.38 2.05
CA GLU A 165 -20.53 2.00 1.94
C GLU A 165 -19.36 1.05 2.16
N ARG A 166 -19.53 0.10 3.08
CA ARG A 166 -18.45 -0.79 3.49
C ARG A 166 -18.19 -1.87 2.44
N LEU A 167 -16.90 -2.10 2.17
CA LEU A 167 -16.40 -3.30 1.50
C LEU A 167 -15.93 -4.35 2.52
N GLU A 168 -16.22 -5.62 2.23
CA GLU A 168 -15.85 -6.75 3.08
C GLU A 168 -15.16 -7.87 2.28
N GLU A 169 -14.30 -8.63 2.95
CA GLU A 169 -13.58 -9.76 2.38
C GLU A 169 -14.55 -10.79 1.78
N GLY A 170 -14.26 -11.27 0.57
CA GLY A 170 -15.08 -12.27 -0.13
C GLY A 170 -16.44 -11.76 -0.63
N GLN A 171 -16.81 -10.52 -0.30
CA GLN A 171 -18.01 -9.88 -0.84
C GLN A 171 -17.92 -9.86 -2.37
N ARG A 172 -19.06 -10.10 -3.03
CA ARG A 172 -19.17 -9.99 -4.48
C ARG A 172 -19.94 -8.74 -4.86
N ILE A 173 -19.35 -7.93 -5.74
CA ILE A 173 -19.93 -6.68 -6.23
C ILE A 173 -20.10 -6.74 -7.73
N ARG A 174 -21.20 -6.15 -8.22
CA ARG A 174 -21.44 -5.97 -9.65
C ARG A 174 -20.91 -4.62 -10.09
N MET A 175 -19.95 -4.65 -11.01
CA MET A 175 -19.26 -3.51 -11.62
C MET A 175 -18.88 -3.87 -13.05
N GLY A 176 -19.83 -3.75 -13.99
CA GLY A 176 -19.60 -4.21 -15.38
C GLY A 176 -19.29 -5.71 -15.48
N GLY A 177 -19.73 -6.51 -14.52
CA GLY A 177 -19.33 -7.91 -14.34
C GLY A 177 -19.30 -8.23 -12.85
N LEU A 178 -19.07 -9.50 -12.49
CA LEU A 178 -18.95 -9.91 -11.09
C LEU A 178 -17.48 -9.81 -10.64
N TRP A 179 -17.25 -9.14 -9.52
CA TRP A 179 -15.95 -8.99 -8.88
C TRP A 179 -16.04 -9.48 -7.44
N GLU A 180 -15.07 -10.28 -7.03
CA GLU A 180 -14.86 -10.66 -5.64
C GLU A 180 -13.84 -9.72 -5.00
N ILE A 181 -14.13 -9.26 -3.79
CA ILE A 181 -13.27 -8.37 -3.04
C ILE A 181 -12.24 -9.19 -2.27
N TRP A 182 -10.97 -8.87 -2.49
CA TRP A 182 -9.84 -9.45 -1.79
C TRP A 182 -9.21 -8.36 -0.93
N ILE A 183 -9.30 -8.52 0.38
CA ILE A 183 -8.66 -7.66 1.35
C ILE A 183 -7.24 -8.16 1.60
N GLY A 184 -6.26 -7.28 1.35
CA GLY A 184 -4.85 -7.49 1.62
C GLY A 184 -4.40 -6.67 2.84
N GLY A 185 -3.57 -7.27 3.68
CA GLY A 185 -2.93 -6.57 4.79
C GLY A 185 -1.48 -6.17 4.49
N GLY A 186 -0.96 -5.26 5.31
CA GLY A 186 0.46 -4.95 5.44
C GLY A 186 0.90 -3.67 4.75
N HIS A 187 0.48 -3.43 3.51
CA HIS A 187 0.71 -2.13 2.84
C HIS A 187 -0.08 -1.01 3.52
N SER A 188 -1.34 -1.30 3.84
CA SER A 188 -2.29 -0.44 4.55
C SER A 188 -3.23 -1.32 5.41
N PRO A 189 -4.07 -0.73 6.28
CA PRO A 189 -4.85 -1.47 7.28
C PRO A 189 -5.80 -2.56 6.75
N GLU A 190 -6.49 -2.29 5.64
CA GLU A 190 -7.54 -3.16 5.08
C GLU A 190 -7.66 -2.93 3.56
N HIS A 191 -6.56 -3.08 2.81
CA HIS A 191 -6.47 -2.71 1.39
C HIS A 191 -7.43 -3.55 0.52
N ALA A 192 -8.35 -2.91 -0.19
CA ALA A 192 -9.25 -3.59 -1.12
C ALA A 192 -8.62 -3.80 -2.50
N ALA A 193 -8.63 -5.04 -2.97
CA ALA A 193 -8.37 -5.43 -4.34
C ALA A 193 -9.58 -6.16 -4.93
N PHE A 194 -9.67 -6.24 -6.26
CA PHE A 194 -10.84 -6.77 -6.95
C PHE A 194 -10.44 -7.83 -7.96
N TRP A 195 -10.99 -9.03 -7.81
CA TRP A 195 -10.78 -10.15 -8.71
C TRP A 195 -12.05 -10.44 -9.52
N SER A 196 -11.96 -10.40 -10.84
CA SER A 196 -13.02 -10.89 -11.72
C SER A 196 -12.57 -12.13 -12.45
N LEU A 197 -13.15 -13.28 -12.08
CA LEU A 197 -12.93 -14.55 -12.76
C LEU A 197 -13.43 -14.50 -14.22
N GLU A 198 -14.60 -13.90 -14.45
CA GLU A 198 -15.21 -13.78 -15.77
C GLU A 198 -14.33 -12.99 -16.74
N ARG A 199 -13.76 -11.88 -16.27
CA ARG A 199 -12.87 -11.03 -17.06
C ARG A 199 -11.42 -11.52 -17.05
N ASN A 200 -11.07 -12.40 -16.11
CA ASN A 200 -9.69 -12.80 -15.82
C ASN A 200 -8.78 -11.57 -15.55
N VAL A 201 -9.30 -10.63 -14.75
CA VAL A 201 -8.68 -9.34 -14.41
C VAL A 201 -8.60 -9.17 -12.89
N PHE A 202 -7.45 -8.73 -12.41
CA PHE A 202 -7.19 -8.39 -11.01
C PHE A 202 -6.80 -6.91 -10.88
N ILE A 203 -7.62 -6.11 -10.19
CA ILE A 203 -7.29 -4.74 -9.81
C ILE A 203 -6.63 -4.78 -8.44
N GLY A 204 -5.31 -4.66 -8.42
CA GLY A 204 -4.50 -4.97 -7.24
C GLY A 204 -4.20 -3.78 -6.33
N GLY A 205 -4.55 -2.57 -6.77
CA GLY A 205 -4.08 -1.34 -6.12
C GLY A 205 -2.56 -1.37 -5.97
N ASP A 206 -2.12 -1.18 -4.73
CA ASP A 206 -0.71 -1.20 -4.34
C ASP A 206 -0.22 -2.54 -3.81
N LEU A 207 -1.03 -3.61 -3.86
CA LEU A 207 -0.61 -4.93 -3.34
C LEU A 207 0.36 -5.68 -4.27
N LEU A 208 0.39 -5.36 -5.56
CA LEU A 208 1.25 -6.04 -6.52
C LEU A 208 1.66 -5.13 -7.68
N LEU A 209 2.82 -4.51 -7.54
CA LEU A 209 3.37 -3.55 -8.51
C LEU A 209 4.44 -4.23 -9.38
N PRO A 210 4.54 -3.91 -10.68
CA PRO A 210 5.38 -4.66 -11.63
C PRO A 210 6.89 -4.39 -11.50
N ARG A 211 7.30 -3.23 -10.98
CA ARG A 211 8.72 -2.82 -10.93
C ARG A 211 9.23 -2.52 -9.53
N ILE A 212 8.40 -1.91 -8.69
CA ILE A 212 8.74 -1.51 -7.32
C ILE A 212 8.10 -2.47 -6.32
N SER A 213 8.63 -2.53 -5.10
CA SER A 213 7.94 -3.16 -3.98
C SER A 213 6.90 -2.21 -3.40
N SER A 214 5.84 -2.77 -2.84
CA SER A 214 4.87 -2.02 -2.04
C SER A 214 5.55 -1.57 -0.75
N ASN A 215 5.31 -0.32 -0.34
CA ASN A 215 5.79 0.14 0.94
C ASN A 215 5.06 -0.61 2.07
N ILE A 216 5.80 -1.08 3.07
CA ILE A 216 5.24 -1.76 4.25
C ILE A 216 5.80 -1.00 5.44
N SER A 217 4.97 -0.44 6.31
CA SER A 217 5.48 0.44 7.37
C SER A 217 4.78 0.20 8.70
N VAL A 218 5.56 0.30 9.78
CA VAL A 218 5.02 0.46 11.13
C VAL A 218 4.83 1.94 11.42
N PHE A 219 3.69 2.28 11.99
CA PHE A 219 3.29 3.64 12.36
C PHE A 219 3.02 3.72 13.87
N SER A 220 2.97 4.94 14.41
CA SER A 220 2.62 5.21 15.81
C SER A 220 1.22 4.68 16.18
N LEU A 221 0.33 4.50 15.20
CA LEU A 221 -1.01 3.92 15.39
C LEU A 221 -0.99 2.44 15.81
N GLU A 222 -0.03 1.68 15.29
CA GLU A 222 0.11 0.25 15.57
C GLU A 222 1.59 -0.10 15.81
N PRO A 223 2.16 0.36 16.94
CA PRO A 223 3.61 0.37 17.15
C PRO A 223 4.25 -1.03 17.25
N VAL A 224 3.44 -2.04 17.58
CA VAL A 224 3.86 -3.44 17.69
C VAL A 224 3.30 -4.32 16.56
N GLY A 225 2.72 -3.72 15.52
CA GLY A 225 2.15 -4.45 14.40
C GLY A 225 3.19 -5.24 13.61
N ASP A 226 2.73 -6.28 12.92
CA ASP A 226 3.53 -7.09 11.98
C ASP A 226 3.02 -6.91 10.53
N PRO A 227 3.14 -5.70 9.96
CA PRO A 227 2.64 -5.43 8.61
C PRO A 227 3.38 -6.24 7.55
N LEU A 228 4.65 -6.62 7.79
CA LEU A 228 5.37 -7.51 6.88
C LEU A 228 4.79 -8.92 6.88
N ALA A 229 4.49 -9.53 8.03
CA ALA A 229 3.80 -10.83 8.02
C ALA A 229 2.43 -10.76 7.34
N ALA A 230 1.69 -9.67 7.55
CA ALA A 230 0.41 -9.45 6.87
C ALA A 230 0.59 -9.37 5.35
N TYR A 231 1.58 -8.61 4.87
CA TYR A 231 1.88 -8.51 3.45
C TYR A 231 2.37 -9.82 2.85
N LEU A 232 3.20 -10.59 3.56
CA LEU A 232 3.64 -11.92 3.11
C LEU A 232 2.46 -12.89 2.98
N ARG A 233 1.43 -12.81 3.85
CA ARG A 233 0.18 -13.58 3.67
C ARG A 233 -0.59 -13.10 2.44
N THR A 234 -0.69 -11.79 2.22
CA THR A 234 -1.30 -11.21 1.01
C THR A 234 -0.61 -11.74 -0.25
N LEU A 235 0.72 -11.66 -0.33
CA LEU A 235 1.50 -12.18 -1.46
C LEU A 235 1.24 -13.66 -1.71
N ARG A 236 1.16 -14.49 -0.65
CA ARG A 236 0.87 -15.92 -0.81
C ARG A 236 -0.50 -16.16 -1.44
N ARG A 237 -1.53 -15.44 -1.02
CA ARG A 237 -2.88 -15.49 -1.65
C ARG A 237 -2.85 -15.05 -3.11
N LEU A 238 -2.06 -14.04 -3.46
CA LEU A 238 -1.93 -13.59 -4.86
C LEU A 238 -1.32 -14.65 -5.79
N ARG A 239 -0.73 -15.73 -5.26
CA ARG A 239 -0.28 -16.88 -6.07
C ARG A 239 -1.44 -17.68 -6.67
N ASP A 240 -2.64 -17.53 -6.11
CA ASP A 240 -3.84 -18.22 -6.57
C ASP A 240 -4.42 -17.57 -7.84
N LEU A 241 -3.94 -16.37 -8.20
CA LEU A 241 -4.25 -15.76 -9.49
C LEU A 241 -3.72 -16.65 -10.62
N PRO A 242 -4.54 -16.93 -11.66
CA PRO A 242 -4.09 -17.63 -12.86
C PRO A 242 -2.88 -16.91 -13.50
N ASP A 243 -1.94 -17.66 -14.07
CA ASP A 243 -0.77 -17.07 -14.77
C ASP A 243 -1.19 -16.10 -15.87
N GLY A 244 -2.31 -16.41 -16.52
CA GLY A 244 -2.91 -15.60 -17.57
C GLY A 244 -3.75 -14.44 -17.05
N ALA A 245 -3.90 -14.18 -15.75
CA ALA A 245 -4.68 -13.04 -15.25
C ALA A 245 -4.02 -11.70 -15.60
N LEU A 246 -4.82 -10.72 -16.02
CA LEU A 246 -4.34 -9.35 -16.23
C LEU A 246 -4.35 -8.60 -14.88
N VAL A 247 -3.18 -8.25 -14.37
CA VAL A 247 -3.01 -7.41 -13.19
C VAL A 247 -3.03 -5.94 -13.60
N LEU A 248 -3.87 -5.18 -12.93
CA LEU A 248 -4.05 -3.75 -13.05
C LEU A 248 -3.50 -3.06 -11.78
N PRO A 249 -2.23 -2.66 -11.78
CA PRO A 249 -1.57 -2.06 -10.62
C PRO A 249 -1.80 -0.54 -10.58
N SER A 250 -1.83 0.05 -9.39
CA SER A 250 -1.93 1.50 -9.25
C SER A 250 -0.66 2.25 -9.68
N HIS A 251 0.48 1.56 -9.82
CA HIS A 251 1.68 2.15 -10.41
C HIS A 251 2.32 1.24 -11.45
N GLY A 252 2.86 1.84 -12.51
CA GLY A 252 3.47 1.14 -13.63
C GLY A 252 2.48 0.87 -14.76
N ARG A 253 2.66 -0.24 -15.48
CA ARG A 253 1.79 -0.67 -16.59
C ARG A 253 1.03 -1.93 -16.19
N PRO A 254 -0.20 -2.13 -16.69
CA PRO A 254 -0.89 -3.43 -16.63
C PRO A 254 0.03 -4.58 -17.08
N PHE A 255 -0.09 -5.74 -16.46
CA PHE A 255 0.80 -6.87 -16.76
C PHE A 255 0.19 -8.24 -16.47
N ARG A 256 0.76 -9.29 -17.05
CA ARG A 256 0.51 -10.70 -16.71
C ARG A 256 1.73 -11.32 -16.04
N GLY A 257 1.56 -12.46 -15.36
CA GLY A 257 2.63 -13.14 -14.64
C GLY A 257 2.69 -12.80 -13.14
N ALA A 258 1.54 -12.67 -12.48
CA ALA A 258 1.41 -12.35 -11.06
C ALA A 258 2.25 -13.28 -10.16
N ARG A 259 2.21 -14.59 -10.41
CA ARG A 259 2.95 -15.61 -9.63
C ARG A 259 4.46 -15.39 -9.65
N PHE A 260 5.01 -14.96 -10.78
CA PHE A 260 6.43 -14.64 -10.89
C PHE A 260 6.76 -13.38 -10.09
N ARG A 261 5.94 -12.33 -10.23
CA ARG A 261 6.14 -11.09 -9.46
C ARG A 261 6.09 -11.33 -7.95
N VAL A 262 5.15 -12.17 -7.50
CA VAL A 262 5.04 -12.58 -6.10
C VAL A 262 6.32 -13.27 -5.64
N ALA A 263 6.88 -14.20 -6.43
CA ALA A 263 8.11 -14.90 -6.07
C ALA A 263 9.29 -13.93 -5.91
N GLU A 264 9.43 -12.95 -6.81
CA GLU A 264 10.46 -11.90 -6.69
C GLU A 264 10.31 -11.10 -5.40
N LEU A 265 9.08 -10.71 -5.03
CA LEU A 265 8.81 -9.95 -3.82
C LEU A 265 9.08 -10.76 -2.54
N LEU A 266 8.76 -12.06 -2.54
CA LEU A 266 9.07 -12.95 -1.42
C LEU A 266 10.58 -13.08 -1.20
N VAL A 267 11.35 -13.26 -2.29
CA VAL A 267 12.82 -13.29 -2.23
C VAL A 267 13.37 -11.95 -1.73
N HIS A 268 12.89 -10.84 -2.29
CA HIS A 268 13.30 -9.49 -1.90
C HIS A 268 13.17 -9.22 -0.40
N HIS A 269 12.03 -9.58 0.21
CA HIS A 269 11.83 -9.40 1.64
C HIS A 269 12.67 -10.38 2.48
N GLY A 270 12.88 -11.61 1.98
CA GLY A 270 13.79 -12.57 2.61
C GLY A 270 15.21 -12.02 2.74
N GLU A 271 15.77 -11.52 1.63
CA GLU A 271 17.12 -10.91 1.60
C GLU A 271 17.23 -9.72 2.58
N ARG A 272 16.21 -8.88 2.67
CA ARG A 272 16.19 -7.75 3.63
C ARG A 272 16.19 -8.21 5.08
N LEU A 273 15.44 -9.27 5.41
CA LEU A 273 15.43 -9.85 6.76
C LEU A 273 16.82 -10.41 7.12
N GLU A 274 17.46 -11.11 6.20
CA GLU A 274 18.81 -11.67 6.38
C GLU A 274 19.84 -10.56 6.65
N ARG A 275 19.84 -9.49 5.86
CA ARG A 275 20.75 -8.35 6.04
C ARG A 275 20.61 -7.69 7.41
N LEU A 276 19.39 -7.57 7.94
CA LEU A 276 19.19 -7.03 9.30
C LEU A 276 19.71 -7.98 10.38
N LEU A 277 19.49 -9.28 10.23
CA LEU A 277 20.04 -10.29 11.16
C LEU A 277 21.57 -10.23 11.23
N GLU A 278 22.22 -10.09 10.07
CA GLU A 278 23.67 -9.92 9.98
C GLU A 278 24.12 -8.64 10.68
N ALA A 279 23.47 -7.51 10.40
CA ALA A 279 23.80 -6.20 10.98
C ALA A 279 23.59 -6.13 12.51
N LEU A 280 22.74 -7.01 13.06
CA LEU A 280 22.44 -7.14 14.49
C LEU A 280 23.29 -8.21 15.21
N SER A 281 24.22 -8.86 14.50
CA SER A 281 25.07 -9.89 15.09
C SER A 281 26.06 -9.28 16.10
N GLY A 282 25.91 -9.63 17.38
CA GLY A 282 26.81 -9.21 18.47
C GLY A 282 26.66 -7.75 18.91
N VAL A 283 25.71 -7.00 18.36
CA VAL A 283 25.47 -5.58 18.70
C VAL A 283 23.97 -5.27 18.79
N SER A 284 23.60 -4.32 19.64
CA SER A 284 22.24 -3.76 19.67
C SER A 284 22.18 -2.45 18.92
N ARG A 285 21.20 -2.27 18.03
CA ARG A 285 21.01 -1.04 17.23
C ARG A 285 19.56 -0.57 17.26
N THR A 286 19.35 0.71 17.11
CA THR A 286 18.03 1.33 16.87
C THR A 286 17.59 1.09 15.43
N ALA A 287 16.31 1.30 15.13
CA ALA A 287 15.83 1.20 13.75
C ALA A 287 16.43 2.30 12.85
N ALA A 288 16.63 3.51 13.37
CA ALA A 288 17.28 4.59 12.62
C ALA A 288 18.72 4.23 12.18
N GLU A 289 19.50 3.56 13.03
CA GLU A 289 20.85 3.08 12.72
C GLU A 289 20.86 1.94 11.68
N LEU A 290 19.71 1.31 11.42
CA LEU A 290 19.56 0.20 10.48
C LEU A 290 18.95 0.61 9.13
N ILE A 291 18.46 1.84 8.99
CA ILE A 291 18.00 2.38 7.69
C ILE A 291 19.07 2.20 6.60
N PRO A 292 20.36 2.56 6.83
CA PRO A 292 21.39 2.39 5.79
C PRO A 292 21.69 0.93 5.43
N VAL A 293 21.30 -0.03 6.27
CA VAL A 293 21.46 -1.47 5.98
C VAL A 293 20.48 -1.93 4.92
N LEU A 294 19.27 -1.37 4.87
CA LEU A 294 18.25 -1.72 3.88
C LEU A 294 18.25 -0.80 2.65
N PHE A 295 18.71 0.45 2.82
CA PHE A 295 18.64 1.49 1.81
C PHE A 295 20.04 2.07 1.57
N GLU A 296 20.78 1.47 0.65
CA GLU A 296 22.16 1.86 0.31
C GLU A 296 22.28 3.16 -0.50
N ARG A 297 21.15 3.75 -0.90
CA ARG A 297 21.11 4.99 -1.68
C ARG A 297 20.90 6.21 -0.80
N LYS A 298 21.26 7.40 -1.32
CA LYS A 298 20.91 8.66 -0.67
C LYS A 298 19.39 8.86 -0.72
N LEU A 299 18.76 8.86 0.45
CA LEU A 299 17.33 9.11 0.59
C LEU A 299 17.04 10.61 0.69
N ASP A 300 16.06 11.07 -0.09
CA ASP A 300 15.51 12.42 0.05
C ASP A 300 14.63 12.56 1.31
N ARG A 301 14.09 13.76 1.55
CA ARG A 301 13.27 14.03 2.74
C ARG A 301 11.97 13.21 2.78
N HIS A 302 11.33 12.95 1.64
CA HIS A 302 10.09 12.17 1.58
C HIS A 302 10.38 10.67 1.76
N GLU A 303 11.46 10.17 1.16
CA GLU A 303 11.84 8.76 1.21
C GLU A 303 12.26 8.29 2.60
N ILE A 304 12.87 9.14 3.43
CA ILE A 304 13.32 8.78 4.79
C ILE A 304 12.17 8.26 5.64
N GLY A 305 10.99 8.88 5.58
CA GLY A 305 9.85 8.45 6.39
C GLY A 305 9.37 7.05 6.04
N PHE A 306 9.34 6.72 4.74
CA PHE A 306 9.01 5.38 4.25
C PHE A 306 10.09 4.37 4.64
N ALA A 307 11.35 4.70 4.42
CA ALA A 307 12.48 3.84 4.77
C ALA A 307 12.53 3.51 6.27
N PHE A 308 12.23 4.48 7.13
CA PHE A 308 12.16 4.26 8.58
C PHE A 308 11.02 3.30 8.93
N GLY A 309 9.80 3.59 8.48
CA GLY A 309 8.64 2.72 8.71
C GLY A 309 8.87 1.30 8.20
N GLU A 310 9.51 1.14 7.05
CA GLU A 310 9.83 -0.16 6.46
C GLU A 310 10.94 -0.90 7.20
N THR A 311 11.96 -0.18 7.69
CA THR A 311 12.96 -0.77 8.58
C THR A 311 12.31 -1.33 9.85
N LEU A 312 11.38 -0.59 10.44
CA LEU A 312 10.60 -1.07 11.59
C LEU A 312 9.71 -2.27 11.25
N ALA A 313 9.10 -2.31 10.07
CA ALA A 313 8.29 -3.47 9.65
C ALA A 313 9.12 -4.76 9.60
N HIS A 314 10.34 -4.70 9.06
CA HIS A 314 11.23 -5.86 9.02
C HIS A 314 11.76 -6.23 10.42
N LEU A 315 12.07 -5.24 11.26
CA LEU A 315 12.48 -5.47 12.64
C LEU A 315 11.37 -6.09 13.49
N ASN A 316 10.13 -5.58 13.37
CA ASN A 316 8.98 -6.16 14.07
C ASN A 316 8.73 -7.60 13.62
N ARG A 317 8.86 -7.90 12.32
CA ARG A 317 8.74 -9.28 11.83
C ARG A 317 9.74 -10.22 12.49
N LEU A 318 11.03 -9.84 12.51
CA LEU A 318 12.09 -10.62 13.15
C LEU A 318 11.88 -10.74 14.66
N TRP A 319 11.41 -9.67 15.30
CA TRP A 319 11.16 -9.66 16.75
C TRP A 319 10.00 -10.59 17.11
N LEU A 320 8.88 -10.48 16.40
CA LEU A 320 7.67 -11.26 16.64
C LEU A 320 7.81 -12.73 16.19
N SER A 321 8.76 -13.04 15.30
CA SER A 321 9.16 -14.43 15.01
C SER A 321 10.13 -15.02 16.03
N GLY A 322 10.60 -14.23 17.00
CA GLY A 322 11.61 -14.65 17.98
C GLY A 322 13.04 -14.72 17.42
N SER A 323 13.29 -14.19 16.21
CA SER A 323 14.61 -14.18 15.58
C SER A 323 15.54 -13.10 16.14
N ILE A 324 14.98 -12.04 16.73
CA ILE A 324 15.71 -10.97 17.44
C ILE A 324 15.00 -10.58 18.72
N GLU A 325 15.71 -9.93 19.63
CA GLU A 325 15.17 -9.35 20.86
C GLU A 325 14.98 -7.84 20.72
N ARG A 326 13.87 -7.33 21.27
CA ARG A 326 13.62 -5.89 21.44
C ARG A 326 14.03 -5.47 22.87
N VAL A 327 14.98 -4.55 22.96
CA VAL A 327 15.50 -4.00 24.21
C VAL A 327 14.94 -2.59 24.40
N VAL A 328 14.18 -2.40 25.48
CA VAL A 328 13.57 -1.10 25.83
C VAL A 328 14.40 -0.44 26.92
N GLU A 329 15.02 0.68 26.58
CA GLU A 329 15.76 1.57 27.47
C GLU A 329 14.94 2.87 27.67
N PRO A 330 15.19 3.69 28.71
CA PRO A 330 14.49 4.96 28.89
C PRO A 330 14.58 5.86 27.64
N GLY A 331 13.45 6.07 26.96
CA GLY A 331 13.36 6.89 25.75
C GLY A 331 14.04 6.31 24.51
N ARG A 332 14.41 5.02 24.51
CA ARG A 332 15.11 4.38 23.40
C ARG A 332 14.73 2.91 23.23
N ILE A 333 14.44 2.51 22.00
CA ILE A 333 14.19 1.13 21.61
C ILE A 333 15.31 0.66 20.69
N ARG A 334 15.90 -0.48 21.06
CA ARG A 334 16.96 -1.15 20.31
C ARG A 334 16.57 -2.59 20.01
N PHE A 335 17.23 -3.15 19.02
CA PHE A 335 17.08 -4.53 18.57
C PHE A 335 18.44 -5.20 18.60
N ARG A 336 18.50 -6.48 18.94
CA ARG A 336 19.73 -7.30 18.89
C ARG A 336 19.40 -8.73 18.50
N ALA A 337 20.30 -9.40 17.78
CA ALA A 337 20.16 -10.82 17.56
C ALA A 337 20.50 -11.59 18.86
N PRO A 338 19.80 -12.69 19.20
CA PRO A 338 20.14 -13.53 20.33
C PRO A 338 21.56 -14.09 20.16
N VAL A 339 22.24 -14.34 21.29
CA VAL A 339 23.53 -15.03 21.32
C VAL A 339 23.27 -16.52 21.09
N THR A 340 22.95 -16.88 19.85
CA THR A 340 22.75 -18.26 19.39
C THR A 340 23.52 -18.47 18.09
N THR A 341 23.96 -19.70 17.89
CA THR A 341 24.77 -20.12 16.74
C THR A 341 23.98 -19.98 15.43
N LEU A 342 24.69 -19.81 14.30
CA LEU A 342 24.06 -19.67 12.97
C LEU A 342 23.12 -20.85 12.65
N GLU A 343 23.48 -22.06 13.08
CA GLU A 343 22.68 -23.29 12.92
C GLU A 343 21.36 -23.24 13.70
N GLU A 344 21.37 -22.70 14.92
CA GLU A 344 20.15 -22.50 15.73
C GLU A 344 19.24 -21.44 15.11
N ARG A 345 19.81 -20.40 14.50
CA ARG A 345 19.06 -19.35 13.78
C ARG A 345 18.38 -19.87 12.52
N GLN A 346 19.09 -20.69 11.73
CA GLN A 346 18.52 -21.31 10.52
C GLN A 346 17.40 -22.29 10.87
N ARG A 347 17.58 -23.09 11.93
CA ARG A 347 16.57 -24.05 12.40
C ARG A 347 15.31 -23.36 12.92
N ALA A 348 15.46 -22.25 13.67
CA ALA A 348 14.33 -21.47 14.15
C ALA A 348 13.58 -20.74 13.02
N ALA A 349 14.30 -20.19 12.03
CA ALA A 349 13.70 -19.54 10.86
C ALA A 349 12.87 -20.52 10.01
N GLN A 350 13.37 -21.74 9.81
CA GLN A 350 12.65 -22.79 9.09
C GLN A 350 11.38 -23.24 9.83
N LEU A 351 11.46 -23.44 11.15
CA LEU A 351 10.30 -23.78 11.98
C LEU A 351 9.24 -22.67 11.99
N ALA A 352 9.65 -21.39 12.01
CA ALA A 352 8.72 -20.27 11.95
C ALA A 352 8.01 -20.14 10.59
N LEU A 353 8.70 -20.49 9.49
CA LEU A 353 8.10 -20.56 8.16
C LEU A 353 7.07 -21.70 8.06
N GLU A 354 7.37 -22.87 8.63
CA GLU A 354 6.48 -24.05 8.67
C GLU A 354 5.25 -23.83 9.57
N GLN A 355 5.42 -23.20 10.73
CA GLN A 355 4.31 -22.89 11.65
C GLN A 355 3.38 -21.78 11.10
N SER A 356 3.90 -20.89 10.27
CA SER A 356 3.07 -19.92 9.55
C SER A 356 2.24 -20.53 8.40
N GLY A 357 2.45 -21.80 8.07
CA GLY A 357 1.72 -22.56 7.05
C GLY A 357 0.72 -23.59 7.60
N THR A 358 0.54 -23.70 8.92
CA THR A 358 -0.28 -24.77 9.55
C THR A 358 -1.51 -24.25 10.31
N ALA A 359 -1.91 -22.99 10.13
CA ALA A 359 -3.19 -22.48 10.61
C ALA A 359 -4.32 -22.71 9.58
N GLU A 360 -4.45 -23.95 9.09
CA GLU A 360 -5.67 -24.46 8.44
C GLU A 360 -5.86 -25.91 8.91
N CYS A 361 -6.69 -26.06 9.94
CA CYS A 361 -7.47 -27.28 10.16
C CYS A 361 -8.85 -26.86 10.63
#